data_AF-A0A838SEV4-F1
#
_entry.id   AF-A0A838SEV4-F1
#
_cell.length_a   1.000
_cell.length_b   1.000
_cell.length_c   1.000
_cell.angle_alpha   90.00
_cell.angle_beta   90.00
_cell.angle_gamma   90.00
#
_symmetry.space_group_name_H-M   'P 1'
#
loop_
_entity.id
_entity.type
_entity.pdbx_description
1 polymer ?
#
loop_
_entity_poly.entity_id
_entity_poly.type
_entity_poly.pdbx_seq_one_letter_code
_entity_poly.pdbx_strand_id
1 'polypeptide(L)'
;MRNRISCSAQELNQLDADMLQSVVGGTVFEEGHQYFSAQRVRILDADRTQITAEVNGVYGVYTQIIKLRAGTLSTRCSCPSTEQPFCRHCVAVLLHQFHNGSSLKPGPKEAPKDPAPPSDPQVRTAGPYAEESAGAGDLNFWEAILFIDWIQKAVGLLGKEATLPPVPGSLGGVAREWVGVVERLNSQCLEGEKDRIDALRSLQSAEGMIDNLTKELESLKMESEVAQQKCKVLEKKVKQLHDSLAEASQTSN
;
A
#
# COMPACT_ATOMS: atom_id res chain seq x y z
N MET A 1 -0.49 -0.65 -10.44
CA MET A 1 -1.11 -1.08 -11.72
C MET A 1 -1.61 0.14 -12.50
N ARG A 2 -1.71 0.11 -13.83
CA ARG A 2 -2.26 1.23 -14.63
C ARG A 2 -3.53 0.75 -15.33
N ASN A 3 -4.68 1.23 -14.89
CA ASN A 3 -5.95 0.85 -15.49
C ASN A 3 -6.58 2.06 -16.19
N ARG A 4 -7.37 1.82 -17.23
CA ARG A 4 -7.91 2.87 -18.11
C ARG A 4 -9.36 2.58 -18.48
N ILE A 5 -10.18 3.62 -18.49
CA ILE A 5 -11.58 3.59 -18.95
C ILE A 5 -11.78 4.75 -19.91
N SER A 6 -12.38 4.49 -21.06
CA SER A 6 -12.82 5.54 -21.98
C SER A 6 -14.04 6.25 -21.40
N CYS A 7 -14.03 7.58 -21.42
CA CYS A 7 -15.07 8.43 -20.85
C CYS A 7 -15.30 9.66 -21.75
N SER A 8 -16.54 10.13 -21.81
CA SER A 8 -16.89 11.39 -22.51
C SER A 8 -16.45 12.65 -21.76
N ALA A 9 -16.05 12.53 -20.48
CA ALA A 9 -15.64 13.66 -19.65
C ALA A 9 -14.30 14.27 -20.09
N GLN A 10 -14.23 15.60 -20.03
CA GLN A 10 -13.02 16.39 -20.26
C GLN A 10 -12.40 16.86 -18.94
N GLU A 11 -13.21 17.03 -17.90
CA GLU A 11 -12.79 17.42 -16.55
C GLU A 11 -13.31 16.40 -15.51
N LEU A 12 -12.57 16.22 -14.40
CA LEU A 12 -12.90 15.25 -13.35
C LEU A 12 -14.19 15.58 -12.57
N ASN A 13 -14.63 16.85 -12.61
CA ASN A 13 -15.90 17.30 -12.04
C ASN A 13 -17.13 16.93 -12.88
N GLN A 14 -16.95 16.45 -14.12
CA GLN A 14 -18.02 15.99 -15.01
C GLN A 14 -18.36 14.50 -14.80
N LEU A 15 -17.57 13.82 -13.98
CA LEU A 15 -17.81 12.43 -13.60
C LEU A 15 -18.73 12.39 -12.39
N ASP A 16 -19.64 11.43 -12.36
CA ASP A 16 -20.52 11.17 -11.22
C ASP A 16 -20.37 9.73 -10.68
N ALA A 17 -20.97 9.49 -9.52
CA ALA A 17 -20.89 8.21 -8.83
C ALA A 17 -21.60 7.08 -9.59
N ASP A 18 -22.69 7.38 -10.28
CA ASP A 18 -23.49 6.40 -11.03
C ASP A 18 -22.72 5.87 -12.24
N MET A 19 -22.04 6.75 -12.97
CA MET A 19 -21.11 6.37 -14.04
C MET A 19 -20.02 5.47 -13.49
N LEU A 20 -19.41 5.79 -12.34
CA LEU A 20 -18.36 4.97 -11.75
C LEU A 20 -18.88 3.59 -11.33
N GLN A 21 -20.05 3.50 -10.71
CA GLN A 21 -20.66 2.23 -10.31
C GLN A 21 -20.92 1.31 -11.50
N SER A 22 -21.35 1.87 -12.63
CA SER A 22 -21.65 1.11 -13.85
C SER A 22 -20.43 0.37 -14.45
N VAL A 23 -19.21 0.83 -14.14
CA VAL A 23 -17.98 0.28 -14.76
C VAL A 23 -17.14 -0.57 -13.80
N VAL A 24 -17.16 -0.30 -12.49
CA VAL A 24 -16.26 -0.96 -11.52
C VAL A 24 -16.87 -2.21 -10.87
N GLY A 25 -18.18 -2.43 -11.05
CA GLY A 25 -18.92 -3.54 -10.47
C GLY A 25 -19.35 -3.27 -9.01
N GLY A 26 -20.50 -3.84 -8.62
CA GLY A 26 -21.19 -3.50 -7.37
C GLY A 26 -20.35 -3.68 -6.11
N THR A 27 -19.69 -4.84 -5.94
CA THR A 27 -18.91 -5.15 -4.74
C THR A 27 -17.72 -4.21 -4.55
N VAL A 28 -16.96 -3.92 -5.61
CA VAL A 28 -15.80 -3.03 -5.53
C VAL A 28 -16.23 -1.59 -5.28
N PHE A 29 -17.38 -1.20 -5.84
CA PHE A 29 -17.97 0.11 -5.59
C PHE A 29 -18.41 0.28 -4.14
N GLU A 30 -19.11 -0.70 -3.58
CA GLU A 30 -19.55 -0.71 -2.17
C GLU A 30 -18.35 -0.64 -1.21
N GLU A 31 -17.32 -1.45 -1.46
CA GLU A 31 -16.10 -1.38 -0.66
C GLU A 31 -15.41 -0.03 -0.78
N GLY A 32 -15.29 0.52 -1.99
CA GLY A 32 -14.74 1.87 -2.20
C GLY A 32 -15.53 2.95 -1.47
N HIS A 33 -16.87 2.83 -1.44
CA HIS A 33 -17.75 3.70 -0.68
C HIS A 33 -17.51 3.59 0.83
N GLN A 34 -17.20 2.39 1.37
CA GLN A 34 -16.83 2.23 2.78
C GLN A 34 -15.53 2.97 3.12
N TYR A 35 -14.50 2.90 2.26
CA TYR A 35 -13.25 3.65 2.47
C TYR A 35 -13.47 5.16 2.44
N PHE A 36 -14.31 5.64 1.51
CA PHE A 36 -14.71 7.04 1.45
C PHE A 36 -15.46 7.48 2.72
N SER A 37 -16.50 6.72 3.10
CA SER A 37 -17.36 7.01 4.27
C SER A 37 -16.59 7.00 5.59
N ALA A 38 -15.58 6.12 5.71
CA ALA A 38 -14.69 6.03 6.86
C ALA A 38 -13.60 7.12 6.87
N GLN A 39 -13.65 8.13 5.97
CA GLN A 39 -12.70 9.23 5.88
C GLN A 39 -11.24 8.78 5.76
N ARG A 40 -11.00 7.67 5.05
CA ARG A 40 -9.65 7.08 4.88
C ARG A 40 -8.89 7.67 3.70
N VAL A 41 -9.46 8.65 3.00
CA VAL A 41 -8.89 9.29 1.81
C VAL A 41 -8.31 10.64 2.18
N ARG A 42 -7.06 10.88 1.79
CA ARG A 42 -6.38 12.17 1.92
C ARG A 42 -5.92 12.65 0.55
N ILE A 43 -6.55 13.71 0.04
CA ILE A 43 -6.13 14.35 -1.21
C ILE A 43 -4.87 15.17 -0.93
N LEU A 44 -3.78 14.86 -1.65
CA LEU A 44 -2.52 15.60 -1.57
C LEU A 44 -2.53 16.78 -2.53
N ASP A 45 -3.00 16.53 -3.75
CA ASP A 45 -3.12 17.53 -4.81
C ASP A 45 -4.27 17.15 -5.74
N ALA A 46 -5.02 18.13 -6.21
CA ALA A 46 -6.12 17.91 -7.14
C ALA A 46 -6.31 19.12 -8.05
N ASP A 47 -6.27 18.86 -9.35
CA ASP A 47 -6.65 19.78 -10.40
C ASP A 47 -7.83 19.20 -11.21
N ARG A 48 -8.19 19.87 -12.31
CA ARG A 48 -9.33 19.49 -13.15
C ARG A 48 -9.14 18.18 -13.92
N THR A 49 -7.91 17.73 -14.06
CA THR A 49 -7.49 16.61 -14.91
C THR A 49 -6.68 15.55 -14.16
N GLN A 50 -6.18 15.85 -12.96
CA GLN A 50 -5.35 14.95 -12.18
C GLN A 50 -5.65 15.07 -10.69
N ILE A 51 -5.65 13.94 -9.99
CA ILE A 51 -5.70 13.84 -8.53
C ILE A 51 -4.53 12.99 -8.07
N THR A 52 -3.85 13.46 -7.03
CA THR A 52 -2.86 12.71 -6.27
C THR A 52 -3.37 12.57 -4.83
N ALA A 53 -3.45 11.35 -4.33
CA ALA A 53 -4.05 11.06 -3.03
C ALA A 53 -3.36 9.91 -2.30
N GLU A 54 -3.58 9.84 -1.00
CA GLU A 54 -3.23 8.71 -0.14
C GLU A 54 -4.52 8.10 0.42
N VAL A 55 -4.57 6.78 0.47
CA VAL A 55 -5.70 6.03 1.07
C VAL A 55 -5.17 5.11 2.15
N ASN A 56 -5.70 5.24 3.36
CA ASN A 56 -5.40 4.33 4.47
C ASN A 56 -6.13 3.00 4.25
N GLY A 57 -5.38 2.04 3.72
CA GLY A 57 -5.77 0.65 3.55
C GLY A 57 -5.72 -0.15 4.85
N VAL A 58 -6.22 -1.39 4.80
CA VAL A 58 -6.12 -2.33 5.95
C VAL A 58 -4.66 -2.66 6.27
N TYR A 59 -3.80 -2.79 5.26
CA TYR A 59 -2.41 -3.22 5.42
C TYR A 59 -1.38 -2.07 5.29
N GLY A 60 -1.84 -0.81 5.23
CA GLY A 60 -0.95 0.35 5.11
C GLY A 60 -1.51 1.47 4.25
N VAL A 61 -0.71 2.51 4.03
CA VAL A 61 -1.06 3.69 3.23
C VAL A 61 -0.73 3.44 1.76
N TYR A 62 -1.72 3.66 0.89
CA TYR A 62 -1.56 3.50 -0.55
C TYR A 62 -1.62 4.83 -1.28
N THR A 63 -0.58 5.12 -2.08
CA THR A 63 -0.52 6.30 -2.93
C THR A 63 -1.25 6.07 -4.24
N GLN A 64 -1.98 7.08 -4.69
CA GLN A 64 -2.82 7.04 -5.87
C GLN A 64 -2.63 8.24 -6.76
N ILE A 65 -2.65 7.99 -8.06
CA ILE A 65 -2.69 9.03 -9.10
C ILE A 65 -3.81 8.70 -10.08
N ILE A 66 -4.76 9.61 -10.23
CA ILE A 66 -5.85 9.53 -11.19
C ILE A 66 -5.67 10.64 -12.21
N LYS A 67 -5.75 10.33 -13.50
CA LYS A 67 -5.60 11.30 -14.59
C LYS A 67 -6.67 11.12 -15.64
N LEU A 68 -7.32 12.21 -16.02
CA LEU A 68 -8.23 12.31 -17.15
C LEU A 68 -7.51 13.03 -18.30
N ARG A 69 -7.27 12.32 -19.40
CA ARG A 69 -6.63 12.89 -20.60
C ARG A 69 -7.37 12.41 -21.84
N ALA A 70 -7.80 13.36 -22.68
CA ALA A 70 -8.43 13.09 -23.97
C ALA A 70 -9.57 12.04 -23.89
N GLY A 71 -10.47 12.19 -22.91
CA GLY A 71 -11.57 11.26 -22.70
C GLY A 71 -11.14 9.87 -22.23
N THR A 72 -9.98 9.74 -21.60
CA THR A 72 -9.54 8.50 -20.96
C THR A 72 -9.22 8.76 -19.50
N LEU A 73 -9.97 8.11 -18.61
CA LEU A 73 -9.70 8.12 -17.18
C LEU A 73 -8.72 6.99 -16.87
N SER A 74 -7.55 7.36 -16.39
CA SER A 74 -6.47 6.43 -16.03
C SER A 74 -6.16 6.50 -14.55
N THR A 75 -5.95 5.35 -13.92
CA THR A 75 -5.64 5.28 -12.49
C THR A 75 -4.36 4.48 -12.25
N ARG A 76 -3.59 4.92 -11.26
CA ARG A 76 -2.43 4.20 -10.74
C ARG A 76 -2.50 4.16 -9.23
N CYS A 77 -2.71 2.98 -8.67
CA CYS A 77 -2.62 2.71 -7.25
C CYS A 77 -1.37 1.86 -6.93
N SER A 78 -0.77 2.08 -5.76
CA SER A 78 0.29 1.22 -5.20
C SER A 78 -0.22 -0.03 -4.47
N CYS A 79 -1.54 -0.21 -4.31
CA CYS A 79 -2.08 -1.39 -3.65
C CYS A 79 -1.88 -2.67 -4.47
N PRO A 80 -1.76 -3.84 -3.81
CA PRO A 80 -1.54 -5.13 -4.48
C PRO A 80 -2.82 -5.74 -5.11
N SER A 81 -3.99 -5.09 -4.96
CA SER A 81 -5.26 -5.63 -5.45
C SER A 81 -5.29 -5.83 -6.97
N THR A 82 -5.82 -6.98 -7.41
CA THR A 82 -6.04 -7.35 -8.81
C THR A 82 -7.37 -6.87 -9.39
N GLU A 83 -8.13 -6.06 -8.62
CA GLU A 83 -9.41 -5.48 -9.05
C GLU A 83 -9.31 -4.70 -10.37
N GLN A 84 -10.27 -4.92 -11.25
CA GLN A 84 -10.39 -4.28 -12.55
C GLN A 84 -11.83 -3.76 -12.76
N PRO A 85 -12.01 -2.65 -13.49
CA PRO A 85 -10.98 -1.77 -14.02
C PRO A 85 -10.36 -0.88 -12.94
N PHE A 86 -11.00 -0.62 -11.81
CA PHE A 86 -10.40 0.19 -10.74
C PHE A 86 -10.47 -0.56 -9.42
N CYS A 87 -9.45 -0.39 -8.58
CA CYS A 87 -9.53 -0.91 -7.21
C CYS A 87 -10.43 -0.04 -6.33
N ARG A 88 -10.93 -0.61 -5.24
CA ARG A 88 -11.74 0.05 -4.21
C ARG A 88 -11.14 1.37 -3.70
N HIS A 89 -9.81 1.45 -3.61
CA HIS A 89 -9.12 2.67 -3.22
C HIS A 89 -9.25 3.79 -4.27
N CYS A 90 -9.14 3.45 -5.57
CA CYS A 90 -9.37 4.41 -6.66
C CYS A 90 -10.82 4.90 -6.67
N VAL A 91 -11.76 3.99 -6.39
CA VAL A 91 -13.17 4.35 -6.25
C VAL A 91 -13.36 5.33 -5.09
N ALA A 92 -12.77 5.06 -3.93
CA ALA A 92 -12.86 5.94 -2.76
C ALA A 92 -12.35 7.36 -3.05
N VAL A 93 -11.24 7.50 -3.78
CA VAL A 93 -10.68 8.81 -4.18
C VAL A 93 -11.61 9.55 -5.13
N LEU A 94 -12.19 8.86 -6.13
CA LEU A 94 -13.15 9.46 -7.05
C LEU A 94 -14.43 9.90 -6.34
N LEU A 95 -14.98 9.07 -5.44
CA LEU A 95 -16.14 9.43 -4.62
C LEU A 95 -15.86 10.65 -3.73
N HIS A 96 -14.67 10.70 -3.12
CA HIS A 96 -14.23 11.88 -2.37
C HIS A 96 -14.20 13.13 -3.25
N GLN A 97 -13.70 13.01 -4.48
CA GLN A 97 -13.68 14.12 -5.42
C GLN A 97 -15.09 14.57 -5.83
N PHE A 98 -16.03 13.64 -6.06
CA PHE A 98 -17.41 13.98 -6.46
C PHE A 98 -18.14 14.74 -5.35
N HIS A 99 -17.95 14.33 -4.09
CA HIS A 99 -18.56 14.99 -2.94
C HIS A 99 -17.92 16.35 -2.60
N ASN A 100 -16.61 16.50 -2.82
CA ASN A 100 -15.86 17.70 -2.42
C ASN A 100 -15.52 18.63 -3.60
N GLY A 101 -16.00 18.32 -4.80
CA GLY A 101 -15.59 18.86 -6.10
C GLY A 101 -15.85 20.34 -6.37
N SER A 102 -16.28 21.13 -5.38
CA SER A 102 -16.47 22.58 -5.52
C SER A 102 -15.17 23.39 -5.33
N SER A 103 -14.07 22.79 -4.86
CA SER A 103 -12.84 23.50 -4.48
C SER A 103 -11.61 23.20 -5.33
N LEU A 104 -11.78 22.75 -6.59
CA LEU A 104 -10.65 22.55 -7.50
C LEU A 104 -9.97 23.89 -7.81
N LYS A 105 -8.71 24.04 -7.39
CA LYS A 105 -7.89 25.21 -7.75
C LYS A 105 -7.60 25.18 -9.26
N PRO A 106 -7.62 26.34 -9.96
CA PRO A 106 -7.08 26.41 -11.32
C PRO A 106 -5.58 26.10 -11.25
N GLY A 107 -5.16 25.00 -11.87
CA GLY A 107 -3.74 24.68 -12.01
C GLY A 107 -3.02 25.75 -12.86
N PRO A 108 -1.75 26.10 -12.54
CA PRO A 108 -0.95 26.96 -13.40
C PRO A 108 -0.70 26.29 -14.75
N LYS A 109 -1.00 27.00 -15.84
CA LYS A 109 -0.44 26.70 -17.17
C LYS A 109 1.03 27.07 -17.14
N GLU A 110 1.92 26.13 -16.82
CA GLU A 110 3.33 26.29 -17.14
C GLU A 110 3.91 24.98 -17.70
N ALA A 111 4.34 25.08 -18.96
CA ALA A 111 5.24 24.16 -19.61
C ALA A 111 6.57 24.15 -18.84
N PRO A 112 7.22 22.99 -18.65
CA PRO A 112 8.59 22.97 -18.13
C PRO A 112 9.54 23.57 -19.17
N LYS A 113 9.96 24.83 -18.95
CA LYS A 113 11.24 25.35 -19.45
C LYS A 113 12.26 25.11 -18.35
N ASP A 114 13.15 24.15 -18.56
CA ASP A 114 14.35 24.04 -17.75
C ASP A 114 15.29 25.23 -18.03
N PRO A 115 16.07 25.66 -17.03
CA PRO A 115 16.99 26.79 -17.13
C PRO A 115 18.24 26.40 -17.92
N ALA A 116 18.62 27.27 -18.86
CA ALA A 116 19.87 27.16 -19.60
C ALA A 116 21.10 27.33 -18.68
N PRO A 117 22.16 26.52 -18.82
CA PRO A 117 23.50 26.84 -18.34
C PRO A 117 24.23 27.78 -19.32
N PRO A 118 25.27 28.50 -18.87
CA PRO A 118 25.81 29.66 -19.57
C PRO A 118 26.57 29.30 -20.84
N SER A 119 26.48 30.20 -21.82
CA SER A 119 27.15 30.16 -23.11
C SER A 119 28.58 30.70 -23.01
N ASP A 120 29.51 30.06 -23.71
CA ASP A 120 30.59 30.74 -24.46
C ASP A 120 31.01 29.87 -25.66
N PRO A 121 31.58 30.44 -26.73
CA PRO A 121 31.15 30.12 -28.09
C PRO A 121 32.32 29.69 -28.97
N GLN A 122 32.33 28.45 -29.50
CA GLN A 122 33.25 28.14 -30.60
C GLN A 122 32.64 27.25 -31.68
N VAL A 123 32.42 27.93 -32.81
CA VAL A 123 32.85 27.58 -34.17
C VAL A 123 32.01 26.56 -34.95
N ARG A 124 31.46 27.11 -36.03
CA ARG A 124 30.77 26.49 -37.17
C ARG A 124 31.60 25.40 -37.84
N THR A 125 30.92 24.33 -38.28
CA THR A 125 31.09 23.78 -39.64
C THR A 125 29.82 23.05 -40.05
N ALA A 126 29.47 23.18 -41.33
CA ALA A 126 28.21 22.79 -41.92
C ALA A 126 28.23 21.39 -42.56
N GLY A 127 27.06 20.73 -42.54
CA GLY A 127 26.64 19.65 -43.43
C GLY A 127 26.75 18.22 -42.85
N PRO A 128 26.06 17.23 -43.46
CA PRO A 128 24.66 17.22 -43.87
C PRO A 128 23.90 15.98 -43.32
N TYR A 129 22.58 16.12 -43.07
CA TYR A 129 21.56 15.05 -42.99
C TYR A 129 21.96 13.70 -42.36
N ALA A 130 21.55 13.48 -41.12
CA ALA A 130 21.23 12.14 -40.61
C ALA A 130 20.00 12.27 -39.71
N GLU A 131 18.87 11.80 -40.23
CA GLU A 131 17.66 11.53 -39.46
C GLU A 131 17.98 10.42 -38.44
N GLU A 132 18.15 10.79 -37.17
CA GLU A 132 17.92 9.86 -36.06
C GLU A 132 16.60 10.23 -35.39
N SER A 133 15.53 9.76 -36.01
CA SER A 133 14.30 9.45 -35.30
C SER A 133 14.64 8.35 -34.29
N ALA A 134 14.86 8.74 -33.03
CA ALA A 134 14.86 7.83 -31.90
C ALA A 134 13.47 7.19 -31.79
N GLY A 135 13.30 6.08 -32.51
CA GLY A 135 12.08 5.30 -32.58
C GLY A 135 11.76 4.74 -31.20
N ALA A 136 10.52 4.96 -30.77
CA ALA A 136 9.88 4.07 -29.82
C ALA A 136 10.11 2.63 -30.31
N GLY A 137 10.77 1.80 -29.49
CA GLY A 137 11.19 0.45 -29.85
C GLY A 137 9.99 -0.40 -30.26
N ASP A 138 9.85 -0.59 -31.57
CA ASP A 138 8.91 -1.55 -32.13
C ASP A 138 9.41 -2.95 -31.80
N LEU A 139 8.60 -3.71 -31.05
CA LEU A 139 8.84 -5.14 -30.88
C LEU A 139 8.74 -5.80 -32.26
N ASN A 140 9.80 -6.49 -32.68
CA ASN A 140 9.71 -7.29 -33.88
C ASN A 140 8.71 -8.43 -33.63
N PHE A 141 7.86 -8.73 -34.61
CA PHE A 141 6.86 -9.82 -34.50
C PHE A 141 7.51 -11.16 -34.08
N TRP A 142 8.73 -11.42 -34.53
CA TRP A 142 9.49 -12.61 -34.15
C TRP A 142 9.97 -12.59 -32.69
N GLU A 143 10.40 -11.44 -32.17
CA GLU A 143 10.72 -11.29 -30.75
C GLU A 143 9.48 -11.46 -29.88
N ALA A 144 8.32 -10.99 -30.36
CA ALA A 144 7.05 -11.20 -29.67
C ALA A 144 6.68 -12.69 -29.62
N ILE A 145 6.84 -13.45 -30.71
CA ILE A 145 6.60 -14.90 -30.71
C ILE A 145 7.53 -15.62 -29.73
N LEU A 146 8.83 -15.31 -29.76
CA LEU A 146 9.80 -15.92 -28.85
C LEU A 146 9.51 -15.59 -27.39
N PHE A 147 9.12 -14.35 -27.11
CA PHE A 147 8.71 -13.94 -25.76
C PHE A 147 7.44 -14.67 -25.32
N ILE A 148 6.45 -14.82 -26.20
CA ILE A 148 5.20 -15.54 -25.90
C ILE A 148 5.48 -17.02 -25.60
N ASP A 149 6.31 -17.70 -26.39
CA ASP A 149 6.69 -19.09 -26.12
C ASP A 149 7.42 -19.22 -24.78
N TRP A 150 8.34 -18.29 -24.49
CA TRP A 150 9.06 -18.27 -23.22
C TRP A 150 8.12 -18.00 -22.03
N ILE A 151 7.25 -16.98 -22.10
CA ILE A 151 6.38 -16.62 -20.97
C ILE A 151 5.35 -17.72 -20.70
N GLN A 152 4.86 -18.42 -21.73
CA GLN A 152 3.97 -19.58 -21.54
C GLN A 152 4.64 -20.69 -20.73
N LYS A 153 5.94 -20.92 -20.93
CA LYS A 153 6.73 -21.86 -20.11
C LYS A 153 6.98 -21.32 -18.70
N ALA A 154 7.24 -20.01 -18.58
CA ALA A 154 7.56 -19.39 -17.29
C ALA A 154 6.35 -19.27 -16.35
N VAL A 155 5.15 -19.01 -16.86
CA VAL A 155 3.95 -18.73 -16.06
C VAL A 155 3.60 -19.85 -15.08
N GLY A 156 3.85 -21.12 -15.44
CA GLY A 156 3.61 -22.25 -14.54
C GLY A 156 4.50 -22.26 -13.29
N LEU A 157 5.67 -21.62 -13.38
CA LEU A 157 6.74 -21.61 -12.37
C LEU A 157 6.77 -20.32 -11.55
N LEU A 158 6.11 -19.26 -12.03
CA LEU A 158 6.05 -17.97 -11.34
C LEU A 158 5.47 -18.15 -9.92
N GLY A 159 6.17 -17.57 -8.94
CA GLY A 159 5.82 -17.62 -7.52
C GLY A 159 6.05 -18.97 -6.85
N LYS A 160 6.60 -19.97 -7.57
CA LYS A 160 6.85 -21.32 -7.03
C LYS A 160 8.33 -21.67 -7.05
N GLU A 161 9.01 -21.38 -8.15
CA GLU A 161 10.42 -21.73 -8.34
C GLU A 161 11.29 -20.49 -8.44
N ALA A 162 12.49 -20.57 -7.87
CA ALA A 162 13.48 -19.49 -7.88
C ALA A 162 14.04 -19.22 -9.28
N THR A 163 14.06 -20.24 -10.15
CA THR A 163 14.67 -20.18 -11.48
C THR A 163 13.60 -20.33 -12.55
N LEU A 164 13.51 -19.33 -13.44
CA LEU A 164 12.65 -19.38 -14.61
C LEU A 164 13.34 -20.12 -15.78
N PRO A 165 12.58 -20.53 -16.82
CA PRO A 165 13.14 -21.21 -17.97
C PRO A 165 14.24 -20.36 -18.65
N PRO A 166 15.26 -20.99 -19.23
CA PRO A 166 16.36 -20.28 -19.86
C PRO A 166 15.85 -19.39 -21.00
N VAL A 167 16.34 -18.16 -21.01
CA VAL A 167 15.94 -17.13 -21.97
C VAL A 167 16.61 -17.41 -23.32
N PRO A 168 15.86 -17.43 -24.43
CA PRO A 168 16.46 -17.59 -25.76
C PRO A 168 17.51 -16.52 -26.04
N GLY A 169 18.71 -16.93 -26.48
CA GLY A 169 19.81 -16.02 -26.80
C GLY A 169 19.49 -15.03 -27.93
N SER A 170 18.56 -15.41 -28.82
CA SER A 170 18.07 -14.58 -29.93
C SER A 170 17.05 -13.52 -29.53
N LEU A 171 16.58 -13.52 -28.27
CA LEU A 171 15.65 -12.50 -27.78
C LEU A 171 16.42 -11.21 -27.49
N GLY A 172 16.06 -10.11 -28.15
CA GLY A 172 16.71 -8.81 -28.01
C GLY A 172 15.79 -7.72 -27.44
N GLY A 173 16.33 -6.50 -27.37
CA GLY A 173 15.59 -5.27 -27.15
C GLY A 173 14.58 -5.30 -26.00
N VAL A 174 13.38 -4.77 -26.27
CA VAL A 174 12.29 -4.61 -25.28
C VAL A 174 11.83 -5.95 -24.72
N ALA A 175 11.79 -7.02 -25.52
CA ALA A 175 11.38 -8.34 -25.06
C ALA A 175 12.33 -8.91 -23.99
N ARG A 176 13.65 -8.74 -24.17
CA ARG A 176 14.65 -9.13 -23.17
C ARG A 176 14.56 -8.29 -21.90
N GLU A 177 14.27 -7.00 -22.01
CA GLU A 177 14.03 -6.15 -20.83
C GLU A 177 12.82 -6.65 -20.00
N TRP A 178 11.73 -7.03 -20.67
CA TRP A 178 10.56 -7.60 -20.01
C TRP A 178 10.84 -8.94 -19.34
N VAL A 179 11.66 -9.79 -19.93
CA VAL A 179 12.13 -11.02 -19.27
C VAL A 179 12.80 -10.69 -17.93
N GLY A 180 13.73 -9.72 -17.92
CA GLY A 180 14.38 -9.29 -16.68
C GLY A 180 13.42 -8.66 -15.67
N VAL A 181 12.35 -7.98 -16.12
CA VAL A 181 11.27 -7.49 -15.23
C VAL A 181 10.53 -8.67 -14.60
N VAL A 182 10.16 -9.68 -15.39
CA VAL A 182 9.45 -10.87 -14.91
C VAL A 182 10.30 -11.65 -13.91
N GLU A 183 11.59 -11.83 -14.17
CA GLU A 183 12.53 -12.46 -13.24
C GLU A 183 12.60 -11.71 -11.91
N ARG A 184 12.77 -10.38 -11.95
CA ARG A 184 12.78 -9.55 -10.73
C ARG A 184 11.47 -9.65 -9.95
N LEU A 185 10.33 -9.62 -10.63
CA LEU A 185 9.02 -9.77 -9.98
C LEU A 185 8.86 -11.16 -9.36
N ASN A 186 9.35 -12.21 -10.02
CA ASN A 186 9.34 -13.56 -9.47
C ASN A 186 10.19 -13.66 -8.20
N SER A 187 11.42 -13.12 -8.23
CA SER A 187 12.29 -13.07 -7.05
C SER A 187 11.66 -12.29 -5.90
N GLN A 188 11.06 -11.13 -6.18
CA GLN A 188 10.34 -10.34 -5.17
C GLN A 188 9.13 -11.07 -4.60
N CYS A 189 8.40 -11.81 -5.43
CA CYS A 189 7.25 -12.60 -4.98
C CYS A 189 7.68 -13.71 -4.02
N LEU A 190 8.78 -14.41 -4.31
CA LEU A 190 9.31 -15.48 -3.47
C LEU A 190 9.86 -14.94 -2.15
N GLU A 191 10.59 -13.83 -2.19
CA GLU A 191 11.09 -13.17 -0.97
C GLU A 191 9.92 -12.68 -0.11
N GLY A 192 8.91 -12.06 -0.71
CA GLY A 192 7.73 -11.60 0.02
C GLY A 192 6.95 -12.74 0.67
N GLU A 193 6.89 -13.91 0.04
CA GLU A 193 6.25 -15.10 0.64
C GLU A 193 7.07 -15.66 1.82
N LYS A 194 8.40 -15.67 1.68
CA LYS A 194 9.31 -16.03 2.78
C LYS A 194 9.15 -15.08 3.97
N ASP A 195 9.19 -13.78 3.72
CA ASP A 195 9.00 -12.73 4.73
C ASP A 195 7.66 -12.88 5.45
N ARG A 196 6.60 -13.18 4.70
CA ARG A 196 5.26 -13.42 5.25
C ARG A 196 5.24 -14.63 6.18
N ILE A 197 5.89 -15.74 5.79
CA ILE A 197 5.99 -16.95 6.61
C ILE A 197 6.77 -16.66 7.90
N ASP A 198 7.89 -15.93 7.82
CA ASP A 198 8.70 -15.60 8.98
C ASP A 198 7.97 -14.62 9.93
N ALA A 199 7.24 -13.65 9.39
CA ALA A 199 6.39 -12.75 10.18
C ALA A 199 5.28 -13.50 10.93
N LEU A 200 4.61 -14.45 10.26
CA LEU A 200 3.59 -15.30 10.91
C LEU A 200 4.18 -16.13 12.04
N ARG A 201 5.38 -16.70 11.87
CA ARG A 201 6.08 -17.44 12.92
C ARG A 201 6.41 -16.53 14.11
N SER A 202 6.86 -15.30 13.85
CA SER A 202 7.14 -14.33 14.91
C SER A 202 5.88 -13.95 15.68
N LEU A 203 4.75 -13.75 14.99
CA LEU A 203 3.47 -13.42 15.61
C LEU A 203 2.98 -14.55 16.51
N GLN A 204 3.03 -15.81 16.05
CA GLN A 204 2.70 -16.97 16.88
C GLN A 204 3.58 -17.09 18.13
N SER A 205 4.87 -16.79 18.00
CA SER A 205 5.78 -16.78 19.15
C SER A 205 5.44 -15.66 20.15
N ALA A 206 5.05 -14.49 19.65
CA ALA A 206 4.64 -13.36 20.50
C ALA A 206 3.32 -13.64 21.22
N GLU A 207 2.34 -14.25 20.54
CA GLU A 207 1.09 -14.73 21.14
C GLU A 207 1.37 -15.71 22.29
N GLY A 208 2.24 -16.71 22.06
CA GLY A 208 2.62 -17.65 23.12
C GLY A 208 3.32 -16.97 24.31
N MET A 209 4.10 -15.93 24.08
CA MET A 209 4.71 -15.14 25.16
C MET A 209 3.66 -14.37 25.98
N ILE A 210 2.68 -13.77 25.30
CA ILE A 210 1.56 -13.07 25.96
C ILE A 210 0.76 -14.04 26.82
N ASP A 211 0.46 -15.24 26.32
CA ASP A 211 -0.25 -16.27 27.07
C ASP A 211 0.51 -16.68 28.34
N ASN A 212 1.82 -16.84 28.23
CA ASN A 212 2.67 -17.18 29.37
C ASN A 212 2.70 -16.05 30.41
N LEU A 213 2.95 -14.81 29.99
CA LEU A 213 2.96 -13.65 30.89
C LEU A 213 1.59 -13.44 31.55
N THR A 214 0.50 -13.70 30.85
CA THR A 214 -0.85 -13.62 31.40
C THR A 214 -1.05 -14.63 32.53
N LYS A 215 -0.62 -15.89 32.34
CA LYS A 215 -0.67 -16.92 33.39
C LYS A 215 0.20 -16.58 34.59
N GLU A 216 1.41 -16.05 34.36
CA GLU A 216 2.29 -15.60 35.44
C GLU A 216 1.66 -14.46 36.24
N LEU A 217 1.06 -13.49 35.57
CA LEU A 217 0.36 -12.37 36.21
C LEU A 217 -0.84 -12.84 37.03
N GLU A 218 -1.62 -13.80 36.53
CA GLU A 218 -2.72 -14.41 37.30
C GLU A 218 -2.22 -15.15 38.54
N SER A 219 -1.11 -15.89 38.44
CA SER A 219 -0.48 -16.57 39.58
C SER A 219 -0.01 -15.56 40.64
N LEU A 220 0.72 -14.52 40.22
CA LEU A 220 1.23 -13.48 41.11
C LEU A 220 0.08 -12.70 41.77
N LYS A 221 -1.01 -12.46 41.05
CA LYS A 221 -2.22 -11.85 41.60
C LYS A 221 -2.81 -12.70 42.72
N MET A 222 -2.98 -14.01 42.50
CA MET A 222 -3.49 -14.92 43.53
C MET A 222 -2.58 -14.95 44.76
N GLU A 223 -1.26 -14.99 44.57
CA GLU A 223 -0.30 -14.97 45.67
C GLU A 223 -0.36 -13.65 46.47
N SER A 224 -0.49 -12.52 45.77
CA SER A 224 -0.65 -11.20 46.39
C SER A 224 -1.94 -11.10 47.22
N GLU A 225 -3.07 -11.63 46.72
CA GLU A 225 -4.35 -11.65 47.46
C GLU A 225 -4.24 -12.47 48.74
N VAL A 226 -3.58 -13.64 48.68
CA VAL A 226 -3.32 -14.49 49.85
C VAL A 226 -2.41 -13.77 50.86
N ALA A 227 -1.33 -13.13 50.41
CA ALA A 227 -0.43 -12.38 51.27
C ALA A 227 -1.14 -11.18 51.93
N GLN A 228 -1.96 -10.46 51.17
CA GLN A 228 -2.76 -9.34 51.69
C GLN A 228 -3.75 -9.80 52.76
N GLN A 229 -4.41 -10.94 52.55
CA GLN A 229 -5.33 -11.50 53.54
C GLN A 229 -4.61 -11.89 54.83
N LYS A 230 -3.41 -12.48 54.74
CA LYS A 230 -2.57 -12.78 55.90
C LYS A 230 -2.16 -11.52 56.66
N CYS A 231 -1.76 -10.45 55.95
CA CYS A 231 -1.41 -9.16 56.56
C CYS A 231 -2.58 -8.57 57.34
N LYS A 232 -3.79 -8.55 56.75
CA LYS A 232 -5.02 -8.08 57.44
C LYS A 232 -5.31 -8.87 58.72
N VAL A 233 -5.07 -10.18 58.72
CA VAL A 233 -5.25 -11.01 59.93
C VAL A 233 -4.21 -10.67 60.99
N LEU A 234 -2.95 -10.47 60.60
CA LEU A 234 -1.89 -10.07 61.51
C LEU A 234 -2.12 -8.68 62.09
N GLU A 235 -2.54 -7.70 61.29
CA GLU A 235 -2.90 -6.36 61.75
C GLU A 235 -3.99 -6.39 62.83
N LYS A 236 -5.04 -7.20 62.63
CA LYS A 236 -6.09 -7.40 63.65
C LYS A 236 -5.54 -7.98 64.94
N LYS A 237 -4.65 -8.99 64.86
CA LYS A 237 -4.03 -9.60 66.04
C LYS A 237 -3.12 -8.62 66.79
N VAL A 238 -2.32 -7.85 66.06
CA VAL A 238 -1.46 -6.81 66.65
C VAL A 238 -2.31 -5.77 67.38
N LYS A 239 -3.42 -5.33 66.78
CA LYS A 239 -4.36 -4.40 67.42
C LYS A 239 -4.96 -4.98 68.70
N GLN A 240 -5.44 -6.22 68.66
CA GLN A 240 -5.97 -6.90 69.86
C GLN A 240 -4.92 -6.99 70.98
N LEU A 241 -3.69 -7.37 70.66
CA LEU A 241 -2.61 -7.46 71.66
C LEU A 241 -2.26 -6.09 72.25
N HIS A 242 -2.26 -5.04 71.41
CA HIS A 242 -2.05 -3.67 71.87
C HIS A 242 -3.16 -3.23 72.86
N ASP A 243 -4.42 -3.50 72.53
CA ASP A 243 -5.56 -3.15 73.38
C ASP A 243 -5.50 -3.89 74.73
N SER A 244 -5.21 -5.20 74.71
CA SER A 244 -5.05 -6.00 75.94
C SER A 244 -3.86 -5.55 76.80
N LEU A 245 -2.75 -5.11 76.18
CA LEU A 245 -1.60 -4.56 76.92
C LEU A 245 -1.97 -3.22 77.57
N ALA A 246 -2.73 -2.36 76.88
CA ALA A 246 -3.21 -1.10 77.43
C ALA A 246 -4.13 -1.32 78.65
N GLU A 247 -5.05 -2.29 78.57
CA GLU A 247 -5.94 -2.67 79.69
C GLU A 247 -5.15 -3.24 80.89
N ALA A 248 -4.16 -4.10 80.65
CA ALA A 248 -3.30 -4.62 81.72
C ALA A 248 -2.46 -3.53 82.40
N SER A 249 -2.06 -2.50 81.64
CA SER A 249 -1.32 -1.35 82.18
C SER A 249 -2.19 -0.45 83.06
N GLN A 250 -3.49 -0.37 82.78
CA GLN A 250 -4.45 0.41 83.57
C GLN A 250 -4.88 -0.27 84.88
N THR A 251 -4.83 -1.60 84.93
CA THR A 251 -5.19 -2.39 86.12
C THR A 251 -4.04 -2.57 87.12
N SER A 252 -2.81 -2.18 86.75
CA SER A 252 -1.62 -2.28 87.59
C SER A 252 -1.23 -0.96 88.30
N ASN A 253 -2.03 0.10 88.19
CA ASN A 253 -1.96 1.34 88.99
C ASN A 253 -3.12 1.38 90.00
#